data_AF-A0A1V9ZTN1-F1
#
_entry.id   AF-A0A1V9ZTN1-F1
#
_cell.length_a   1.000
_cell.length_b   1.000
_cell.length_c   1.000
_cell.angle_alpha   90.00
_cell.angle_beta   90.00
_cell.angle_gamma   90.00
#
_symmetry.space_group_name_H-M   'P 1'
#
loop_
_entity.id
_entity.type
_entity.pdbx_description
1 polymer ?
#
loop_
_entity_poly.entity_id
_entity_poly.type
_entity_poly.pdbx_seq_one_letter_code
_entity_poly.pdbx_strand_id
1 'polypeptide(L)'
;MEPSATVPHLLPGSCTTTVPVLRWNNPVSLEPVAMGSVLLPYVPEWMALGEALRDSAPLLSLALCRGCFYTNVHHFGRQATATLEAQLAVGDCLAQLHWYAEAIAWLTDAMRLCDANDVKSRDCMALLGMVHLQRQEVAVARTVLERVALLDELDEGPSAMVTLESLLNVAAVYRYSGNFAPAIAIVNSVIATAQSNAARTEEDETNWQIVIQNGWFTLGLLLSCTGESNKGCEYLYAVFRWRLQHFGVNSTRTWRAFSAWFWCSEQAGRWAIAIEAGRLGAAVAIMPPTIGDWPGKVCVTCAGAIIGAAFAPAATGLYTYLQCQGCAHLNGTVQMCPPARGHPLLLDENIS
;
A
#
# COMPACT_ATOMS: atom_id res chain seq x y z
N MET A 1 -30.76 -61.18 43.29
CA MET A 1 -29.74 -61.77 42.40
C MET A 1 -29.67 -60.89 41.16
N GLU A 2 -28.44 -60.70 40.66
CA GLU A 2 -27.89 -59.57 39.90
C GLU A 2 -28.73 -58.94 38.75
N PRO A 3 -28.57 -57.62 38.52
CA PRO A 3 -29.08 -56.92 37.35
C PRO A 3 -28.05 -56.89 36.21
N SER A 4 -28.48 -57.01 34.95
CA SER A 4 -27.66 -56.66 33.79
C SER A 4 -28.11 -55.34 33.17
N ALA A 5 -27.13 -54.46 32.96
CA ALA A 5 -27.28 -53.15 32.38
C ALA A 5 -27.27 -53.21 30.84
N THR A 6 -28.02 -52.33 30.16
CA THR A 6 -27.57 -51.64 28.95
C THR A 6 -28.55 -50.54 28.48
N VAL A 7 -28.05 -49.30 28.56
CA VAL A 7 -28.18 -48.14 27.64
C VAL A 7 -29.57 -47.64 27.19
N PRO A 8 -29.91 -46.35 27.41
CA PRO A 8 -31.04 -45.69 26.77
C PRO A 8 -30.65 -45.12 25.39
N HIS A 9 -31.38 -45.53 24.34
CA HIS A 9 -31.33 -44.89 23.02
C HIS A 9 -32.22 -43.65 23.01
N LEU A 10 -31.58 -42.47 22.93
CA LEU A 10 -32.21 -41.18 22.67
C LEU A 10 -32.57 -41.06 21.18
N LEU A 11 -33.76 -40.48 20.96
CA LEU A 11 -34.43 -40.18 19.69
C LEU A 11 -33.54 -39.43 18.67
N PRO A 12 -33.61 -39.73 17.36
CA PRO A 12 -33.13 -38.83 16.32
C PRO A 12 -34.30 -38.08 15.68
N GLY A 13 -34.19 -36.76 15.55
CA GLY A 13 -35.07 -35.99 14.65
C GLY A 13 -35.33 -34.55 15.03
N SER A 14 -34.32 -33.78 15.47
CA SER A 14 -34.44 -32.32 15.47
C SER A 14 -34.03 -31.76 14.12
N CYS A 15 -34.91 -30.95 13.55
CA CYS A 15 -34.69 -30.13 12.37
C CYS A 15 -33.39 -29.32 12.49
N THR A 16 -32.45 -29.56 11.60
CA THR A 16 -31.41 -28.58 11.26
C THR A 16 -31.76 -27.98 9.90
N THR A 17 -32.54 -26.91 9.93
CA THR A 17 -32.49 -25.88 8.89
C THR A 17 -31.05 -25.38 8.83
N THR A 18 -30.33 -25.86 7.81
CA THR A 18 -29.03 -25.33 7.41
C THR A 18 -29.24 -23.90 6.93
N VAL A 19 -29.05 -22.94 7.85
CA VAL A 19 -28.83 -21.56 7.47
C VAL A 19 -27.59 -21.56 6.57
N PRO A 20 -27.65 -21.02 5.35
CA PRO A 20 -26.47 -20.92 4.52
C PRO A 20 -25.52 -19.96 5.23
N VAL A 21 -24.42 -20.50 5.77
CA VAL A 21 -23.30 -19.70 6.22
C VAL A 21 -22.83 -18.92 4.99
N LEU A 22 -23.19 -17.65 4.93
CA LEU A 22 -22.65 -16.69 3.98
C LEU A 22 -21.13 -16.71 4.17
N ARG A 23 -20.41 -17.41 3.29
CA ARG A 23 -18.97 -17.31 3.16
C ARG A 23 -18.67 -15.91 2.65
N TRP A 24 -18.53 -14.97 3.58
CA TRP A 24 -18.01 -13.64 3.29
C TRP A 24 -16.57 -13.85 2.81
N ASN A 25 -16.38 -13.69 1.50
CA ASN A 25 -15.08 -13.71 0.86
C ASN A 25 -14.26 -12.51 1.37
N ASN A 26 -13.02 -12.79 1.78
CA ASN A 26 -12.09 -11.86 2.45
C ASN A 26 -11.80 -10.62 1.58
N PRO A 27 -12.14 -9.40 2.03
CA PRO A 27 -11.67 -8.16 1.40
C PRO A 27 -10.23 -7.84 1.83
N VAL A 28 -9.42 -7.34 0.88
CA VAL A 28 -7.96 -7.16 1.03
C VAL A 28 -7.61 -5.67 1.09
N SER A 29 -6.54 -5.39 1.84
CA SER A 29 -5.92 -4.08 2.02
C SER A 29 -5.44 -3.46 0.72
N LEU A 30 -5.84 -2.21 0.49
CA LEU A 30 -5.37 -1.37 -0.60
C LEU A 30 -4.30 -0.44 -0.03
N GLU A 31 -3.05 -0.88 -0.13
CA GLU A 31 -1.92 0.01 0.15
C GLU A 31 -1.58 0.78 -1.14
N PRO A 32 -1.82 2.09 -1.23
CA PRO A 32 -0.91 2.92 -2.02
C PRO A 32 0.43 2.96 -1.27
N VAL A 33 1.54 3.28 -1.94
CA VAL A 33 2.85 3.42 -1.27
C VAL A 33 2.94 4.86 -0.70
N ALA A 34 3.80 5.12 0.28
CA ALA A 34 3.97 6.48 0.82
C ALA A 34 4.55 7.40 -0.27
N MET A 35 3.73 8.22 -0.93
CA MET A 35 4.31 9.25 -1.79
C MET A 35 4.90 10.33 -0.90
N GLY A 36 6.21 10.60 -1.09
CA GLY A 36 6.89 11.72 -0.47
C GLY A 36 6.15 13.01 -0.82
N SER A 37 5.76 13.75 0.19
CA SER A 37 5.36 15.14 0.03
C SER A 37 6.65 15.95 -0.02
N VAL A 38 7.27 16.01 -1.20
CA VAL A 38 8.43 16.88 -1.39
C VAL A 38 7.98 18.34 -1.26
N LEU A 39 8.47 18.94 -0.17
CA LEU A 39 8.67 20.36 0.14
C LEU A 39 8.31 21.35 -0.96
N LEU A 40 7.44 22.32 -0.65
CA LEU A 40 7.33 23.53 -1.46
C LEU A 40 7.21 24.79 -0.60
N PRO A 41 8.30 25.56 -0.44
CA PRO A 41 8.20 27.01 -0.36
C PRO A 41 7.85 27.51 -1.78
N TYR A 42 6.57 27.78 -1.99
CA TYR A 42 5.90 28.20 -3.25
C TYR A 42 5.39 27.06 -4.15
N VAL A 43 4.21 26.53 -3.82
CA VAL A 43 3.40 25.67 -4.69
C VAL A 43 2.64 26.55 -5.69
N PRO A 44 2.82 26.39 -7.01
CA PRO A 44 1.94 27.00 -8.00
C PRO A 44 0.47 26.65 -7.73
N GLU A 45 -0.44 27.62 -7.88
CA GLU A 45 -1.85 27.45 -7.49
C GLU A 45 -2.53 26.22 -8.14
N TRP A 46 -2.13 25.87 -9.36
CA TRP A 46 -2.64 24.68 -10.05
C TRP A 46 -2.18 23.37 -9.39
N MET A 47 -0.97 23.32 -8.81
CA MET A 47 -0.50 22.15 -8.06
C MET A 47 -1.28 21.99 -6.77
N ALA A 48 -1.48 23.08 -6.02
CA ALA A 48 -2.29 23.05 -4.79
C ALA A 48 -3.73 22.59 -5.07
N LEU A 49 -4.34 23.09 -6.16
CA LEU A 49 -5.64 22.63 -6.62
C LEU A 49 -5.61 21.15 -7.06
N GLY A 50 -4.58 20.75 -7.81
CA GLY A 50 -4.39 19.37 -8.24
C GLY A 50 -4.28 18.40 -7.06
N GLU A 51 -3.56 18.78 -6.01
CA GLU A 51 -3.45 18.04 -4.76
C GLU A 51 -4.77 17.98 -3.99
N ALA A 52 -5.53 19.08 -3.92
CA ALA A 52 -6.84 19.08 -3.28
C ALA A 52 -7.86 18.19 -4.02
N LEU A 53 -7.78 18.13 -5.35
CA LEU A 53 -8.63 17.28 -6.20
C LEU A 53 -8.21 15.82 -6.21
N ARG A 54 -6.98 15.52 -5.77
CA ARG A 54 -6.37 14.20 -5.89
C ARG A 54 -7.18 13.10 -5.21
N ASP A 55 -7.65 13.37 -4.00
CA ASP A 55 -8.46 12.43 -3.21
C ASP A 55 -9.94 12.42 -3.63
N SER A 56 -10.49 13.58 -4.02
CA SER A 56 -11.93 13.74 -4.26
C SER A 56 -12.37 13.50 -5.71
N ALA A 57 -11.48 13.78 -6.67
CA ALA A 57 -11.73 13.70 -8.10
C ALA A 57 -10.42 13.40 -8.87
N PRO A 58 -9.84 12.18 -8.74
CA PRO A 58 -8.51 11.86 -9.25
C PRO A 58 -8.40 11.99 -10.79
N LEU A 59 -9.48 11.72 -11.52
CA LEU A 59 -9.53 11.93 -12.98
C LEU A 59 -9.50 13.42 -13.35
N LEU A 60 -10.12 14.28 -12.54
CA LEU A 60 -10.08 15.73 -12.75
C LEU A 60 -8.69 16.28 -12.41
N SER A 61 -8.07 15.77 -11.34
CA SER A 61 -6.66 16.08 -11.00
C SER A 61 -5.73 15.71 -12.16
N LEU A 62 -5.86 14.50 -12.73
CA LEU A 62 -5.10 14.08 -13.91
C LEU A 62 -5.33 15.01 -15.12
N ALA A 63 -6.59 15.35 -15.40
CA ALA A 63 -6.93 16.23 -16.51
C ALA A 63 -6.32 17.64 -16.35
N LEU A 64 -6.37 18.19 -15.13
CA LEU A 64 -5.73 19.46 -14.79
C LEU A 64 -4.23 19.40 -15.03
N CYS A 65 -3.54 18.41 -14.46
CA CYS A 65 -2.08 18.26 -14.62
C CYS A 65 -1.67 18.07 -16.09
N ARG A 66 -2.44 17.29 -16.87
CA ARG A 66 -2.21 17.15 -18.33
C ARG A 66 -2.39 18.49 -19.06
N GLY A 67 -3.44 19.24 -18.72
CA GLY A 67 -3.68 20.57 -19.28
C GLY A 67 -2.53 21.54 -18.99
N CYS A 68 -2.04 21.58 -17.76
CA CYS A 68 -0.86 22.36 -17.37
C CYS A 68 0.39 21.93 -18.14
N PHE A 69 0.63 20.62 -18.28
CA PHE A 69 1.76 20.10 -19.04
C PHE A 69 1.74 20.57 -20.50
N TYR A 70 0.64 20.36 -21.23
CA TYR A 70 0.56 20.75 -22.65
C TYR A 70 0.65 22.26 -22.85
N THR A 71 0.07 23.04 -21.92
CA THR A 71 0.18 24.51 -21.93
C THR A 71 1.65 24.93 -21.72
N ASN A 72 2.33 24.35 -20.74
CA ASN A 72 3.73 24.67 -20.44
C ASN A 72 4.66 24.26 -21.58
N VAL A 73 4.43 23.10 -22.22
CA VAL A 73 5.17 22.69 -23.43
C VAL A 73 5.04 23.73 -24.53
N HIS A 74 3.83 24.25 -24.76
CA HIS A 74 3.58 25.24 -25.81
C HIS A 74 4.26 26.59 -25.53
N HIS A 75 4.25 27.05 -24.28
CA HIS A 75 4.76 28.38 -23.92
C HIS A 75 6.25 28.42 -23.54
N PHE A 76 6.76 27.38 -22.88
CA PHE A 76 8.09 27.36 -22.28
C PHE A 76 9.00 26.24 -22.84
N GLY A 77 8.43 25.29 -23.58
CA GLY A 77 9.16 24.14 -24.12
C GLY A 77 9.24 22.95 -23.14
N ARG A 78 9.75 21.81 -23.64
CA ARG A 78 9.72 20.53 -22.91
C ARG A 78 10.67 20.45 -21.70
N GLN A 79 11.78 21.18 -21.73
CA GLN A 79 12.82 21.13 -20.69
C GLN A 79 12.63 22.20 -19.60
N ALA A 80 11.62 23.09 -19.74
CA ALA A 80 11.36 24.09 -18.71
C ALA A 80 10.94 23.42 -17.40
N THR A 81 11.44 23.94 -16.27
CA THR A 81 11.16 23.39 -14.94
C THR A 81 9.66 23.22 -14.67
N ALA A 82 8.84 24.22 -15.01
CA ALA A 82 7.39 24.16 -14.86
C ALA A 82 6.73 23.07 -15.74
N THR A 83 7.33 22.76 -16.90
CA THR A 83 6.86 21.66 -17.76
C THR A 83 7.18 20.31 -17.13
N LEU A 84 8.39 20.15 -16.59
CA LEU A 84 8.81 18.93 -15.90
C LEU A 84 7.95 18.71 -14.65
N GLU A 85 7.71 19.73 -13.84
CA GLU A 85 6.82 19.63 -12.67
C GLU A 85 5.41 19.17 -13.02
N ALA A 86 4.81 19.72 -14.08
CA ALA A 86 3.53 19.25 -14.58
C ALA A 86 3.60 17.80 -15.07
N GLN A 87 4.70 17.40 -15.71
CA GLN A 87 4.92 16.03 -16.17
C GLN A 87 5.03 15.03 -15.01
N LEU A 88 5.78 15.38 -13.96
CA LEU A 88 5.88 14.62 -12.71
C LEU A 88 4.50 14.47 -12.05
N ALA A 89 3.72 15.56 -11.96
CA ALA A 89 2.37 15.55 -11.40
C ALA A 89 1.41 14.64 -12.19
N VAL A 90 1.54 14.60 -13.53
CA VAL A 90 0.80 13.64 -14.37
C VAL A 90 1.21 12.20 -14.04
N GLY A 91 2.51 11.93 -13.96
CA GLY A 91 3.04 10.61 -13.60
C GLY A 91 2.54 10.10 -12.25
N ASP A 92 2.52 10.99 -11.24
CA ASP A 92 1.96 10.73 -9.91
C ASP A 92 0.45 10.42 -9.98
N CYS A 93 -0.35 11.25 -10.65
CA CYS A 93 -1.79 11.00 -10.81
C CYS A 93 -2.07 9.64 -11.50
N LEU A 94 -1.29 9.29 -12.52
CA LEU A 94 -1.40 8.01 -13.21
C LEU A 94 -1.04 6.83 -12.29
N ALA A 95 -0.01 6.98 -11.46
CA ALA A 95 0.37 5.97 -10.48
C ALA A 95 -0.73 5.74 -9.44
N GLN A 96 -1.41 6.80 -9.00
CA GLN A 96 -2.55 6.70 -8.06
C GLN A 96 -3.79 6.09 -8.69
N LEU A 97 -4.03 6.34 -9.98
CA LEU A 97 -5.05 5.66 -10.76
C LEU A 97 -4.65 4.22 -11.13
N HIS A 98 -3.47 3.77 -10.70
CA HIS A 98 -2.89 2.47 -11.00
C HIS A 98 -2.61 2.23 -12.49
N TRP A 99 -2.55 3.29 -13.31
CA TRP A 99 -2.19 3.22 -14.73
C TRP A 99 -0.67 3.19 -14.87
N TYR A 100 -0.06 2.13 -14.32
CA TYR A 100 1.38 2.09 -14.09
C TYR A 100 2.22 2.13 -15.36
N ALA A 101 1.74 1.52 -16.45
CA ALA A 101 2.44 1.56 -17.73
C ALA A 101 2.54 3.00 -18.27
N GLU A 102 1.45 3.77 -18.17
CA GLU A 102 1.44 5.19 -18.53
C GLU A 102 2.31 5.99 -17.55
N ALA A 103 2.19 5.77 -16.24
CA ALA A 103 3.00 6.45 -15.23
C ALA A 103 4.51 6.27 -15.50
N ILE A 104 4.96 5.05 -15.75
CA ILE A 104 6.36 4.75 -16.09
C ILE A 104 6.77 5.48 -17.37
N ALA A 105 5.94 5.49 -18.41
CA ALA A 105 6.25 6.17 -19.66
C ALA A 105 6.43 7.68 -19.45
N TRP A 106 5.51 8.33 -18.72
CA TRP A 106 5.56 9.75 -18.41
C TRP A 106 6.77 10.12 -17.55
N LEU A 107 7.04 9.36 -16.49
CA LEU A 107 8.15 9.63 -15.57
C LEU A 107 9.51 9.33 -16.20
N THR A 108 9.62 8.27 -17.01
CA THR A 108 10.87 7.95 -17.74
C THR A 108 11.19 9.03 -18.78
N ASP A 109 10.18 9.54 -19.47
CA ASP A 109 10.36 10.63 -20.42
C ASP A 109 10.76 11.94 -19.71
N ALA A 110 10.16 12.25 -18.55
CA ALA A 110 10.58 13.41 -17.75
C ALA A 110 12.04 13.27 -17.29
N MET A 111 12.41 12.11 -16.77
CA MET A 111 13.77 11.84 -16.30
C MET A 111 14.84 11.96 -17.41
N ARG A 112 14.50 11.68 -18.68
CA ARG A 112 15.41 11.89 -19.82
C ARG A 112 15.63 13.36 -20.16
N LEU A 113 14.72 14.23 -19.75
CA LEU A 113 14.75 15.67 -20.00
C LEU A 113 15.37 16.44 -18.83
N CYS A 114 15.44 15.85 -17.65
CA CYS A 114 16.14 16.40 -16.49
C CYS A 114 17.66 16.24 -16.63
N ASP A 115 18.41 17.18 -16.05
CA ASP A 115 19.84 16.98 -15.83
C ASP A 115 20.05 15.89 -14.76
N ALA A 116 21.10 15.08 -14.91
CA ALA A 116 21.33 13.92 -14.05
C ALA A 116 21.48 14.25 -12.55
N ASN A 117 21.89 15.48 -12.23
CA ASN A 117 22.06 15.98 -10.86
C ASN A 117 20.93 16.92 -10.40
N ASP A 118 19.87 17.09 -11.20
CA ASP A 118 18.73 17.94 -10.83
C ASP A 118 17.86 17.24 -9.75
N VAL A 119 17.34 18.02 -8.82
CA VAL A 119 16.31 17.61 -7.85
C VAL A 119 15.14 16.95 -8.57
N LYS A 120 14.72 17.47 -9.73
CA LYS A 120 13.62 16.87 -10.51
C LYS A 120 13.94 15.47 -11.04
N SER A 121 15.20 15.18 -11.33
CA SER A 121 15.65 13.83 -11.68
C SER A 121 15.47 12.87 -10.50
N ARG A 122 15.80 13.33 -9.28
CA ARG A 122 15.57 12.58 -8.04
C ARG A 122 14.09 12.35 -7.76
N ASP A 123 13.24 13.35 -7.93
CA ASP A 123 11.78 13.21 -7.80
C ASP A 123 11.23 12.17 -8.78
N CYS A 124 11.72 12.18 -10.03
CA CYS A 124 11.35 11.17 -11.04
C CYS A 124 11.77 9.76 -10.61
N MET A 125 13.01 9.61 -10.13
CA MET A 125 13.53 8.33 -9.62
C MET A 125 12.70 7.83 -8.44
N ALA A 126 12.38 8.70 -7.47
CA ALA A 126 11.58 8.35 -6.32
C ALA A 126 10.21 7.81 -6.76
N LEU A 127 9.48 8.56 -7.60
CA LEU A 127 8.18 8.13 -8.10
C LEU A 127 8.25 6.84 -8.94
N LEU A 128 9.25 6.70 -9.82
CA LEU A 128 9.46 5.46 -10.58
C LEU A 128 9.70 4.27 -9.66
N GLY A 129 10.56 4.43 -8.65
CA GLY A 129 10.84 3.40 -7.65
C GLY A 129 9.57 2.93 -6.95
N MET A 130 8.67 3.85 -6.62
CA MET A 130 7.38 3.55 -6.00
C MET A 130 6.42 2.85 -6.95
N VAL A 131 6.34 3.27 -8.21
CA VAL A 131 5.53 2.60 -9.23
C VAL A 131 6.03 1.16 -9.47
N HIS A 132 7.35 0.96 -9.53
CA HIS A 132 7.94 -0.37 -9.62
C HIS A 132 7.60 -1.22 -8.39
N LEU A 133 7.63 -0.63 -7.18
CA LEU A 133 7.25 -1.34 -5.96
C LEU A 133 5.79 -1.78 -5.98
N GLN A 134 4.89 -0.92 -6.46
CA GLN A 134 3.46 -1.23 -6.64
C GLN A 134 3.22 -2.36 -7.65
N ARG A 135 4.06 -2.45 -8.67
CA ARG A 135 4.05 -3.55 -9.65
C ARG A 135 4.76 -4.82 -9.17
N GLN A 136 5.24 -4.86 -7.92
CA GLN A 136 6.05 -5.94 -7.35
C GLN A 136 7.42 -6.14 -7.99
N GLU A 137 7.93 -5.15 -8.72
CA GLU A 137 9.27 -5.18 -9.30
C GLU A 137 10.28 -4.76 -8.22
N VAL A 138 10.29 -5.50 -7.09
CA VAL A 138 10.96 -5.14 -5.83
C VAL A 138 12.46 -4.91 -6.01
N ALA A 139 13.11 -5.71 -6.86
CA ALA A 139 14.54 -5.55 -7.15
C ALA A 139 14.83 -4.21 -7.85
N VAL A 140 14.00 -3.81 -8.81
CA VAL A 140 14.13 -2.54 -9.53
C VAL A 140 13.84 -1.38 -8.60
N ALA A 141 12.74 -1.48 -7.84
CA ALA A 141 12.37 -0.48 -6.84
C ALA A 141 13.49 -0.27 -5.81
N ARG A 142 14.12 -1.33 -5.34
CA ARG A 142 15.26 -1.26 -4.42
C ARG A 142 16.40 -0.43 -4.97
N THR A 143 16.90 -0.79 -6.15
CA THR A 143 18.04 -0.10 -6.76
C THR A 143 17.80 1.39 -6.92
N VAL A 144 16.58 1.76 -7.32
CA VAL A 144 16.24 3.17 -7.55
C VAL A 144 16.04 3.91 -6.22
N LEU A 145 15.29 3.35 -5.27
CA LEU A 145 14.96 4.04 -4.01
C LEU A 145 16.16 4.14 -3.06
N GLU A 146 17.03 3.13 -3.00
CA GLU A 146 18.29 3.23 -2.25
C GLU A 146 19.22 4.31 -2.84
N ARG A 147 19.24 4.45 -4.16
CA ARG A 147 20.00 5.50 -4.83
C ARG A 147 19.45 6.89 -4.52
N VAL A 148 18.13 7.07 -4.50
CA VAL A 148 17.50 8.33 -4.11
C VAL A 148 17.88 8.69 -2.67
N ALA A 149 17.73 7.76 -1.73
CA ALA A 149 18.09 7.99 -0.33
C ALA A 149 19.57 8.37 -0.14
N LEU A 150 20.48 7.72 -0.88
CA LEU A 150 21.90 8.07 -0.86
C LEU A 150 22.16 9.49 -1.37
N LEU A 151 21.50 9.90 -2.47
CA LEU A 151 21.68 11.24 -3.02
C LEU A 151 21.11 12.31 -2.09
N ASP A 152 19.95 12.06 -1.48
CA ASP A 152 19.35 12.98 -0.51
C ASP A 152 20.23 13.14 0.74
N GLU A 153 20.82 12.04 1.22
CA GLU A 153 21.78 12.08 2.31
C GLU A 153 23.05 12.87 1.96
N LEU A 154 23.55 12.73 0.72
CA LEU A 154 24.73 13.46 0.27
C LEU A 154 24.48 14.97 0.09
N ASP A 155 23.30 15.35 -0.40
CA ASP A 155 22.98 16.74 -0.72
C ASP A 155 22.45 17.52 0.50
N GLU A 156 21.55 16.93 1.28
CA GLU A 156 20.84 17.62 2.37
C GLU A 156 21.28 17.13 3.76
N GLY A 157 21.95 15.97 3.82
CA GLY A 157 22.43 15.36 5.06
C GLY A 157 21.48 14.30 5.65
N PRO A 158 21.96 13.50 6.62
CA PRO A 158 21.25 12.35 7.16
C PRO A 158 20.03 12.69 8.03
N SER A 159 19.96 13.93 8.52
CA SER A 159 18.85 14.40 9.39
C SER A 159 17.85 15.28 8.66
N ALA A 160 18.05 15.55 7.36
CA ALA A 160 17.13 16.36 6.57
C ALA A 160 15.81 15.61 6.35
N MET A 161 14.72 16.37 6.27
CA MET A 161 13.36 15.81 6.15
C MET A 161 13.23 14.93 4.91
N VAL A 162 13.73 15.40 3.75
CA VAL A 162 13.70 14.65 2.48
C VAL A 162 14.46 13.32 2.58
N THR A 163 15.63 13.31 3.23
CA THR A 163 16.40 12.09 3.47
C THR A 163 15.62 11.09 4.32
N LEU A 164 14.95 11.56 5.37
CA LEU A 164 14.11 10.70 6.21
C LEU A 164 12.92 10.11 5.45
N GLU A 165 12.28 10.88 4.57
CA GLU A 165 11.20 10.39 3.72
C GLU A 165 11.71 9.32 2.74
N SER A 166 12.86 9.54 2.10
CA SER A 166 13.49 8.56 1.21
C SER A 166 13.89 7.28 1.93
N LEU A 167 14.36 7.38 3.18
CA LEU A 167 14.61 6.21 4.03
C LEU A 167 13.35 5.42 4.36
N LEU A 168 12.19 6.06 4.54
CA LEU A 168 10.92 5.35 4.69
C LEU A 168 10.54 4.58 3.43
N ASN A 169 10.86 5.11 2.24
CA ASN A 169 10.67 4.39 0.98
C ASN A 169 11.58 3.17 0.87
N VAL A 170 12.84 3.28 1.30
CA VAL A 170 13.77 2.13 1.42
C VAL A 170 13.24 1.09 2.40
N ALA A 171 12.72 1.50 3.56
CA ALA A 171 12.12 0.59 4.52
C ALA A 171 10.89 -0.13 3.94
N ALA A 172 10.08 0.56 3.11
CA ALA A 172 8.98 -0.07 2.40
C ALA A 172 9.50 -1.17 1.47
N VAL A 173 10.52 -0.89 0.64
CA VAL A 173 11.15 -1.92 -0.21
C VAL A 173 11.60 -3.13 0.59
N TYR A 174 12.27 -2.91 1.73
CA TYR A 174 12.75 -4.01 2.56
C TYR A 174 11.61 -4.87 3.11
N ARG A 175 10.51 -4.24 3.56
CA ARG A 175 9.29 -4.95 3.94
C ARG A 175 8.75 -5.80 2.79
N TYR A 176 8.63 -5.24 1.59
CA TYR A 176 8.15 -5.95 0.41
C TYR A 176 9.05 -7.13 0.00
N SER A 177 10.34 -7.06 0.31
CA SER A 177 11.28 -8.17 0.13
C SER A 177 11.32 -9.18 1.29
N GLY A 178 10.50 -9.01 2.34
CA GLY A 178 10.51 -9.86 3.54
C GLY A 178 11.67 -9.58 4.51
N ASN A 179 12.50 -8.58 4.23
CA ASN A 179 13.63 -8.18 5.07
C ASN A 179 13.15 -7.25 6.19
N PHE A 180 12.41 -7.79 7.16
CA PHE A 180 11.76 -6.97 8.19
C PHE A 180 12.73 -6.33 9.19
N ALA A 181 13.80 -7.03 9.59
CA ALA A 181 14.77 -6.51 10.56
C ALA A 181 15.44 -5.18 10.11
N PRO A 182 16.03 -5.07 8.90
CA PRO A 182 16.58 -3.79 8.43
C PRO A 182 15.49 -2.72 8.23
N ALA A 183 14.29 -3.10 7.77
CA ALA A 183 13.19 -2.16 7.64
C ALA A 183 12.80 -1.53 9.00
N ILE A 184 12.68 -2.34 10.05
CA ILE A 184 12.36 -1.87 11.41
C ILE A 184 13.47 -0.95 11.94
N ALA A 185 14.75 -1.31 11.73
CA ALA A 185 15.87 -0.49 12.16
C ALA A 185 15.85 0.90 11.50
N ILE A 186 15.63 0.96 10.19
CA ILE A 186 15.51 2.22 9.45
C ILE A 186 14.34 3.06 9.98
N VAL A 187 13.16 2.47 10.11
CA VAL A 187 11.96 3.19 10.56
C VAL A 187 12.12 3.76 11.97
N ASN A 188 12.69 2.98 12.89
CA ASN A 188 12.98 3.47 14.24
C ASN A 188 13.97 4.64 14.23
N SER A 189 15.02 4.56 13.41
CA SER A 189 15.97 5.66 13.25
C SER A 189 15.29 6.91 12.70
N VAL A 190 14.45 6.78 11.68
CA VAL A 190 13.70 7.90 11.09
C VAL A 190 12.81 8.57 12.14
N ILE A 191 12.03 7.79 12.89
CA ILE A 191 11.14 8.33 13.93
C ILE A 191 11.94 9.09 14.99
N ALA A 192 13.03 8.51 15.49
CA ALA A 192 13.85 9.12 16.53
C ALA A 192 14.50 10.43 16.07
N THR A 193 15.03 10.46 14.84
CA THR A 193 15.60 11.68 14.26
C THR A 193 14.53 12.74 14.02
N ALA A 194 13.38 12.37 13.46
CA ALA A 194 12.28 13.31 13.21
C ALA A 194 11.73 13.91 14.51
N GLN A 195 11.58 13.11 15.59
CA GLN A 195 11.20 13.58 16.92
C GLN A 195 12.23 14.55 17.50
N SER A 196 13.52 14.25 17.34
CA SER A 196 14.60 15.13 17.81
C SER A 196 14.62 16.46 17.08
N ASN A 197 14.33 16.47 15.78
CA ASN A 197 14.24 17.70 14.98
C ASN A 197 12.99 18.52 15.31
N ALA A 198 11.83 17.87 15.46
CA ALA A 198 10.59 18.52 15.87
C ALA A 198 10.74 19.25 17.20
N ALA A 199 11.45 18.66 18.17
CA ALA A 199 11.71 19.29 19.47
C ALA A 199 12.63 20.52 19.40
N ARG A 200 13.39 20.69 18.31
CA ARG A 200 14.36 21.78 18.14
C ARG A 200 13.86 22.92 17.26
N THR A 201 12.74 22.74 16.55
CA THR A 201 12.24 23.69 15.55
C THR A 201 10.74 23.91 15.73
N GLU A 202 10.33 25.11 16.16
CA GLU A 202 8.91 25.45 16.36
C GLU A 202 8.17 25.74 15.03
N GLU A 203 8.88 26.22 14.01
CA GLU A 203 8.27 26.67 12.73
C GLU A 203 7.80 25.51 11.81
N ASP A 204 8.31 24.29 12.02
CA ASP A 204 8.07 23.13 11.14
C ASP A 204 7.40 21.93 11.84
N GLU A 205 6.79 22.15 13.01
CA GLU A 205 6.23 21.07 13.84
C GLU A 205 5.25 20.17 13.06
N THR A 206 4.39 20.77 12.23
CA THR A 206 3.40 20.03 11.43
C THR A 206 4.05 19.10 10.40
N ASN A 207 5.12 19.56 9.75
CA ASN A 207 5.83 18.78 8.72
C ASN A 207 6.57 17.60 9.34
N TRP A 208 7.24 17.82 10.48
CA TRP A 208 7.88 16.73 11.22
C TRP A 208 6.87 15.71 11.75
N GLN A 209 5.69 16.15 12.19
CA GLN A 209 4.63 15.23 12.58
C GLN A 209 4.20 14.33 11.43
N ILE A 210 4.09 14.83 10.20
CA ILE A 210 3.77 13.98 9.03
C ILE A 210 4.80 12.86 8.88
N VAL A 211 6.10 13.16 8.97
CA VAL A 211 7.18 12.15 8.88
C VAL A 211 7.09 11.14 10.03
N ILE A 212 6.87 11.59 11.26
CA ILE A 212 6.70 10.71 12.43
C ILE A 212 5.52 9.76 12.25
N GLN A 213 4.37 10.27 11.80
CA GLN A 213 3.17 9.45 11.59
C GLN A 213 3.34 8.47 10.43
N ASN A 214 4.07 8.85 9.37
CA ASN A 214 4.42 7.92 8.29
C ASN A 214 5.40 6.82 8.76
N GLY A 215 6.33 7.18 9.65
CA GLY A 215 7.18 6.23 10.36
C GLY A 215 6.38 5.24 11.20
N TRP A 216 5.48 5.73 12.05
CA TRP A 216 4.60 4.88 12.87
C TRP A 216 3.66 4.01 12.05
N PHE A 217 3.15 4.52 10.92
CA PHE A 217 2.35 3.72 10.01
C PHE A 217 3.16 2.52 9.48
N THR A 218 4.39 2.79 9.02
CA THR A 218 5.28 1.75 8.48
C THR A 218 5.72 0.77 9.57
N LEU A 219 6.06 1.25 10.77
CA LEU A 219 6.41 0.42 11.92
C LEU A 219 5.23 -0.47 12.33
N GLY A 220 4.02 0.09 12.36
CA GLY A 220 2.80 -0.65 12.66
C GLY A 220 2.59 -1.84 11.74
N LEU A 221 2.73 -1.62 10.43
CA LEU A 221 2.69 -2.69 9.44
C LEU A 221 3.79 -3.74 9.65
N LEU A 222 5.03 -3.30 9.91
CA LEU A 222 6.17 -4.18 10.13
C LEU A 222 5.96 -5.09 11.35
N LEU A 223 5.58 -4.51 12.50
CA LEU A 223 5.34 -5.25 13.73
C LEU A 223 4.18 -6.24 13.60
N SER A 224 3.13 -5.88 12.87
CA SER A 224 2.04 -6.79 12.54
C SER A 224 2.47 -7.95 11.64
N CYS A 225 3.48 -7.77 10.78
CA CYS A 225 4.04 -8.85 9.96
C CYS A 225 5.02 -9.75 10.74
N THR A 226 5.70 -9.24 11.78
CA THR A 226 6.71 -9.99 12.54
C THR A 226 6.16 -10.68 13.80
N GLY A 227 4.84 -10.64 14.03
CA GLY A 227 4.18 -11.31 15.16
C GLY A 227 3.96 -10.44 16.40
N GLU A 228 4.40 -9.17 16.39
CA GLU A 228 4.09 -8.19 17.44
C GLU A 228 2.77 -7.44 17.14
N SER A 229 1.76 -8.17 16.68
CA SER A 229 0.55 -7.61 16.08
C SER A 229 -0.23 -6.67 17.00
N ASN A 230 -0.24 -6.91 18.31
CA ASN A 230 -0.88 -6.00 19.25
C ASN A 230 -0.25 -4.60 19.25
N LYS A 231 1.09 -4.53 19.33
CA LYS A 231 1.79 -3.24 19.25
C LYS A 231 1.63 -2.61 17.87
N GLY A 232 1.75 -3.41 16.81
CA GLY A 232 1.56 -2.93 15.45
C GLY A 232 0.19 -2.27 15.24
N CYS A 233 -0.87 -2.92 15.73
CA CYS A 233 -2.22 -2.38 15.63
C CYS A 233 -2.43 -1.12 16.48
N GLU A 234 -1.79 -0.97 17.64
CA GLU A 234 -1.87 0.30 18.40
C GLU A 234 -1.23 1.45 17.64
N TYR A 235 -0.06 1.25 17.00
CA TYR A 235 0.54 2.27 16.14
C TYR A 235 -0.39 2.65 14.98
N LEU A 236 -0.96 1.66 14.30
CA LEU A 236 -1.86 1.90 13.16
C LEU A 236 -3.13 2.66 13.59
N TYR A 237 -3.70 2.31 14.75
CA TYR A 237 -4.86 3.03 15.29
C TYR A 237 -4.51 4.47 15.67
N ALA A 238 -3.35 4.69 16.30
CA ALA A 238 -2.89 6.03 16.65
C ALA A 238 -2.72 6.91 15.40
N VAL A 239 -2.11 6.36 14.34
CA VAL A 239 -1.98 7.04 13.04
C VAL A 239 -3.35 7.33 12.43
N PHE A 240 -4.28 6.37 12.44
CA PHE A 240 -5.64 6.60 11.94
C PHE A 240 -6.31 7.78 12.67
N ARG A 241 -6.26 7.78 14.01
CA ARG A 241 -6.81 8.83 14.84
C ARG A 241 -6.21 10.20 14.53
N TRP A 242 -4.88 10.26 14.39
CA TRP A 242 -4.20 11.50 14.06
C TRP A 242 -4.60 12.00 12.66
N ARG A 243 -4.60 11.11 11.65
CA ARG A 243 -4.96 11.47 10.26
C ARG A 243 -6.41 11.90 10.15
N LEU A 244 -7.31 11.25 10.88
CA LEU A 244 -8.71 11.66 10.96
C LEU A 244 -8.86 13.08 11.52
N GLN A 245 -8.07 13.45 12.52
CA GLN A 245 -8.08 14.79 13.10
C GLN A 245 -7.47 15.84 12.16
N HIS A 246 -6.41 15.50 11.44
CA HIS A 246 -5.64 16.45 10.62
C HIS A 246 -6.16 16.58 9.18
N PHE A 247 -6.54 15.47 8.54
CA PHE A 247 -6.98 15.43 7.14
C PHE A 247 -8.51 15.23 7.00
N GLY A 248 -9.19 14.86 8.08
CA GLY A 248 -10.63 14.66 8.08
C GLY A 248 -11.09 13.35 7.41
N VAL A 249 -12.42 13.24 7.28
CA VAL A 249 -13.11 12.04 6.74
C VAL A 249 -13.06 11.93 5.22
N ASN A 250 -12.69 12.98 4.50
CA ASN A 250 -12.65 12.97 3.04
C ASN A 250 -11.28 12.59 2.47
N SER A 251 -10.25 12.44 3.31
CA SER A 251 -8.91 12.11 2.82
C SER A 251 -8.69 10.61 2.73
N THR A 252 -8.13 10.18 1.59
CA THR A 252 -7.69 8.80 1.36
C THR A 252 -6.62 8.39 2.38
N ARG A 253 -5.78 9.33 2.84
CA ARG A 253 -4.72 9.08 3.82
C ARG A 253 -5.28 8.57 5.16
N THR A 254 -6.41 9.12 5.58
CA THR A 254 -7.12 8.72 6.80
C THR A 254 -7.61 7.28 6.67
N TRP A 255 -8.35 7.00 5.61
CA TRP A 255 -8.95 5.68 5.42
C TRP A 255 -7.93 4.60 5.13
N ARG A 256 -6.80 4.93 4.52
CA ARG A 256 -5.65 4.01 4.41
C ARG A 256 -5.15 3.52 5.77
N ALA A 257 -5.01 4.43 6.74
CA ALA A 257 -4.59 4.07 8.09
C ALA A 257 -5.65 3.22 8.80
N PHE A 258 -6.93 3.55 8.63
CA PHE A 258 -8.04 2.73 9.12
C PHE A 258 -7.99 1.32 8.54
N SER A 259 -7.86 1.17 7.23
CA SER A 259 -7.87 -0.14 6.56
C SER A 259 -6.71 -1.03 7.03
N ALA A 260 -5.52 -0.45 7.18
CA ALA A 260 -4.37 -1.15 7.75
C ALA A 260 -4.63 -1.60 9.20
N TRP A 261 -5.11 -0.68 10.05
CA TRP A 261 -5.44 -0.99 11.44
C TRP A 261 -6.53 -2.09 11.55
N PHE A 262 -7.62 -1.95 10.81
CA PHE A 262 -8.72 -2.90 10.76
C PHE A 262 -8.21 -4.29 10.41
N TRP A 263 -7.45 -4.40 9.31
CA TRP A 263 -6.96 -5.68 8.85
C TRP A 263 -6.01 -6.35 9.85
N CYS A 264 -5.01 -5.61 10.33
CA CYS A 264 -4.07 -6.15 11.30
C CYS A 264 -4.78 -6.57 12.60
N SER A 265 -5.84 -5.85 13.00
CA SER A 265 -6.65 -6.17 14.17
C SER A 265 -7.51 -7.41 13.97
N GLU A 266 -8.11 -7.58 12.78
CA GLU A 266 -8.84 -8.80 12.40
C GLU A 266 -7.91 -10.03 12.45
N GLN A 267 -6.73 -9.94 11.82
CA GLN A 267 -5.76 -11.04 11.78
C GLN A 267 -5.24 -11.40 13.18
N ALA A 268 -5.15 -10.42 14.07
CA ALA A 268 -4.78 -10.64 15.46
C ALA A 268 -5.97 -11.06 16.35
N GLY A 269 -7.18 -11.25 15.79
CA GLY A 269 -8.39 -11.64 16.53
C GLY A 269 -8.84 -10.60 17.56
N ARG A 270 -8.47 -9.33 17.37
CA ARG A 270 -8.65 -8.28 18.38
C ARG A 270 -10.11 -7.90 18.61
N TRP A 271 -11.01 -8.19 17.68
CA TRP A 271 -12.43 -7.84 17.81
C TRP A 271 -13.17 -8.62 18.90
N ALA A 272 -12.60 -9.72 19.40
CA ALA A 272 -13.11 -10.39 20.59
C ALA A 272 -12.96 -9.52 21.86
N ILE A 273 -12.07 -8.52 21.84
CA ILE A 273 -11.85 -7.59 22.94
C ILE A 273 -12.86 -6.45 22.82
N ALA A 274 -13.72 -6.29 23.82
CA ALA A 274 -14.82 -5.33 23.80
C ALA A 274 -14.37 -3.88 23.51
N ILE A 275 -13.20 -3.47 24.03
CA ILE A 275 -12.64 -2.14 23.78
C ILE A 275 -12.30 -1.96 22.29
N GLU A 276 -11.71 -2.96 21.64
CA GLU A 276 -11.35 -2.90 20.21
C GLU A 276 -12.58 -2.93 19.32
N ALA A 277 -13.56 -3.76 19.65
CA ALA A 277 -14.87 -3.74 18.97
C ALA A 277 -15.54 -2.36 19.10
N GLY A 278 -15.44 -1.72 20.28
CA GLY A 278 -15.92 -0.36 20.50
C GLY A 278 -15.19 0.68 19.65
N ARG A 279 -13.86 0.59 19.54
CA ARG A 279 -13.05 1.43 18.64
C ARG A 279 -13.49 1.26 17.18
N LEU A 280 -13.73 0.03 16.74
CA LEU A 280 -14.21 -0.27 15.39
C LEU A 280 -15.58 0.35 15.13
N GLY A 281 -16.53 0.15 16.06
CA GLY A 281 -17.87 0.74 15.96
C GLY A 281 -17.82 2.27 15.85
N ALA A 282 -16.98 2.93 16.65
CA ALA A 282 -16.80 4.37 16.59
C ALA A 282 -16.22 4.85 15.25
N ALA A 283 -15.25 4.11 14.69
CA ALA A 283 -14.63 4.45 13.41
C ALA A 283 -15.59 4.22 12.22
N VAL A 284 -16.40 3.16 12.25
CA VAL A 284 -17.41 2.87 11.22
C VAL A 284 -18.55 3.89 11.26
N ALA A 285 -18.94 4.38 12.43
CA ALA A 285 -20.02 5.36 12.57
C ALA A 285 -19.73 6.71 11.88
N ILE A 286 -18.46 7.06 11.69
CA ILE A 286 -18.02 8.30 11.03
C ILE A 286 -17.53 8.06 9.59
N MET A 287 -17.68 6.84 9.10
CA MET A 287 -17.24 6.43 7.77
C MET A 287 -18.16 7.04 6.70
N PRO A 288 -17.62 7.68 5.63
CA PRO A 288 -18.43 8.21 4.54
C PRO A 288 -19.31 7.13 3.91
N PRO A 289 -20.58 7.41 3.59
CA PRO A 289 -21.48 6.44 2.96
C PRO A 289 -21.09 6.09 1.52
N THR A 290 -20.26 6.92 0.87
CA THR A 290 -19.74 6.74 -0.49
C THR A 290 -18.59 5.73 -0.59
N ILE A 291 -18.21 5.06 0.51
CA ILE A 291 -17.09 4.11 0.56
C ILE A 291 -17.34 2.79 -0.20
N GLY A 292 -18.47 2.63 -0.90
CA GLY A 292 -18.62 1.55 -1.89
C GLY A 292 -17.49 1.53 -2.93
N ASP A 293 -16.85 2.67 -3.16
CA ASP A 293 -15.74 2.90 -4.09
C ASP A 293 -14.41 3.07 -3.34
N TRP A 294 -13.89 2.03 -2.67
CA TRP A 294 -12.49 2.11 -2.20
C TRP A 294 -11.56 2.41 -3.40
N PRO A 295 -10.74 3.47 -3.36
CA PRO A 295 -9.64 3.63 -4.29
C PRO A 295 -8.69 2.45 -4.14
N GLY A 296 -8.49 1.69 -5.21
CA GLY A 296 -7.43 0.70 -5.29
C GLY A 296 -7.84 -0.76 -5.44
N LYS A 297 -9.13 -1.10 -5.63
CA LYS A 297 -9.47 -2.43 -6.18
C LYS A 297 -8.95 -2.46 -7.61
N VAL A 298 -7.65 -2.63 -7.79
CA VAL A 298 -6.99 -2.68 -9.08
C VAL A 298 -6.15 -3.94 -9.06
N CYS A 299 -6.32 -4.73 -10.11
CA CYS A 299 -5.60 -5.96 -10.25
C CYS A 299 -4.11 -5.65 -10.40
N VAL A 300 -3.27 -6.16 -9.52
CA VAL A 300 -1.80 -6.04 -9.59
C VAL A 300 -1.22 -6.59 -10.89
N THR A 301 -1.93 -7.54 -11.52
CA THR A 301 -1.50 -8.17 -12.77
C THR A 301 -1.93 -7.41 -14.02
N CYS A 302 -3.18 -6.95 -14.10
CA CYS A 302 -3.69 -6.28 -15.30
C CYS A 302 -3.92 -4.78 -15.15
N ALA A 303 -3.66 -4.20 -13.98
CA ALA A 303 -3.94 -2.81 -13.66
C ALA A 303 -5.41 -2.37 -13.87
N GLY A 304 -6.34 -3.32 -14.06
CA GLY A 304 -7.76 -3.06 -14.23
C GLY A 304 -8.51 -3.01 -12.90
N ALA A 305 -9.53 -2.15 -12.81
CA ALA A 305 -10.42 -2.10 -11.65
C ALA A 305 -11.06 -3.48 -11.40
N ILE A 306 -10.91 -4.01 -10.19
CA ILE A 306 -11.49 -5.27 -9.74
C ILE A 306 -12.93 -4.98 -9.36
N ILE A 307 -13.81 -5.29 -10.31
CA ILE A 307 -15.24 -5.33 -10.09
C ILE A 307 -15.55 -6.68 -9.40
N GLY A 308 -16.01 -6.63 -8.15
CA GLY A 308 -16.37 -7.81 -7.36
C GLY A 308 -15.28 -8.29 -6.38
N ALA A 309 -15.13 -9.61 -6.28
CA ALA A 309 -14.18 -10.26 -5.37
C ALA A 309 -12.74 -10.12 -5.87
N ALA A 310 -11.81 -9.99 -4.93
CA ALA A 310 -10.40 -9.78 -5.20
C ALA A 310 -9.59 -10.92 -4.55
N PHE A 311 -8.53 -11.37 -5.22
CA PHE A 311 -7.85 -12.63 -4.92
C PHE A 311 -6.36 -12.41 -4.62
N ALA A 312 -5.80 -13.16 -3.67
CA ALA A 312 -4.36 -13.17 -3.37
C ALA A 312 -3.82 -14.60 -3.42
N PRO A 313 -2.58 -14.84 -3.93
CA PRO A 313 -1.99 -16.18 -3.94
C PRO A 313 -1.76 -16.70 -2.51
N ALA A 314 -2.17 -17.95 -2.24
CA ALA A 314 -2.04 -18.56 -0.92
C ALA A 314 -0.58 -18.75 -0.43
N ALA A 315 0.38 -18.74 -1.35
CA ALA A 315 1.80 -18.93 -1.05
C ALA A 315 2.54 -17.66 -0.59
N THR A 316 1.95 -16.48 -0.80
CA THR A 316 2.52 -15.21 -0.38
C THR A 316 1.89 -14.81 0.95
N GLY A 317 2.57 -15.07 2.07
CA GLY A 317 2.17 -14.60 3.41
C GLY A 317 2.13 -13.07 3.59
N LEU A 318 2.09 -12.33 2.48
CA LEU A 318 2.03 -10.88 2.38
C LEU A 318 0.80 -10.55 1.54
N TYR A 319 -0.30 -10.21 2.23
CA TYR A 319 -1.64 -9.94 1.68
C TYR A 319 -1.75 -8.56 1.01
N THR A 320 -0.75 -8.19 0.22
CA THR A 320 -0.60 -6.83 -0.35
C THR A 320 -1.04 -6.76 -1.81
N TYR A 321 -1.55 -7.86 -2.38
CA TYR A 321 -1.63 -8.05 -3.82
C TYR A 321 -2.98 -8.58 -4.25
N LEU A 322 -3.79 -7.67 -4.77
CA LEU A 322 -5.09 -8.03 -5.30
C LEU A 322 -5.03 -8.36 -6.77
N GLN A 323 -5.47 -9.56 -7.14
CA GLN A 323 -5.73 -9.95 -8.52
C GLN A 323 -7.23 -9.91 -8.78
N CYS A 324 -7.64 -9.45 -9.96
CA CYS A 324 -8.99 -9.71 -10.43
C CYS A 324 -9.14 -11.21 -10.65
N GLN A 325 -10.39 -11.68 -10.67
CA GLN A 325 -10.71 -13.09 -10.88
C GLN A 325 -10.01 -13.68 -12.12
N GLY A 326 -9.97 -12.95 -13.23
CA GLY A 326 -9.31 -13.40 -14.47
C GLY A 326 -7.80 -13.64 -14.29
N CYS A 327 -7.09 -12.69 -13.69
CA CYS A 327 -5.65 -12.82 -13.45
C CYS A 327 -5.31 -13.87 -12.39
N ALA A 328 -6.17 -14.05 -11.39
CA ALA A 328 -6.00 -15.10 -10.39
C ALA A 328 -6.12 -16.51 -10.99
N HIS A 329 -7.09 -16.72 -11.89
CA HIS A 329 -7.26 -18.01 -12.56
C HIS A 329 -6.07 -18.35 -13.48
N LEU A 330 -5.55 -17.37 -14.22
CA LEU A 330 -4.38 -17.54 -15.10
C LEU A 330 -3.13 -17.98 -14.32
N ASN A 331 -2.91 -17.42 -13.13
CA ASN A 331 -1.79 -17.83 -12.27
C ASN A 331 -2.01 -19.20 -11.61
N GLY A 332 -3.24 -19.53 -11.23
CA GLY A 332 -3.59 -20.84 -10.65
C GLY A 332 -3.40 -22.01 -11.63
N THR A 333 -3.60 -21.80 -12.92
CA THR A 333 -3.41 -22.83 -13.95
C THR A 333 -1.94 -23.17 -14.24
N VAL A 334 -1.00 -22.26 -13.93
CA VAL A 334 0.44 -22.50 -14.16
C VAL A 334 1.08 -23.27 -13.00
N GLN A 335 0.40 -23.37 -11.85
CA GLN A 335 0.92 -24.03 -10.65
C GLN A 335 0.43 -25.48 -10.43
N MET A 336 -0.21 -26.09 -11.44
CA MET A 336 -0.30 -27.55 -11.49
C MET A 336 1.06 -28.11 -11.94
N CYS A 337 1.96 -28.29 -10.99
CA CYS A 337 3.15 -29.12 -11.15
C CYS A 337 2.78 -30.55 -11.61
N PRO A 338 3.69 -31.22 -12.32
CA PRO A 338 3.40 -32.36 -13.20
C PRO A 338 2.87 -33.56 -12.43
N PRO A 339 2.14 -34.49 -13.08
CA PRO A 339 1.67 -35.68 -12.41
C PRO A 339 2.86 -36.46 -11.84
N ALA A 340 2.82 -36.67 -10.53
CA ALA A 340 3.79 -37.46 -9.80
C ALA A 340 3.83 -38.90 -10.34
N ARG A 341 5.05 -39.43 -10.44
CA ARG A 341 5.38 -40.81 -10.79
C ARG A 341 4.46 -41.82 -10.09
N GLY A 342 3.72 -42.60 -10.88
CA GLY A 342 3.24 -43.92 -10.50
C GLY A 342 4.18 -45.00 -11.06
N HIS A 343 4.65 -45.89 -10.18
CA HIS A 343 5.53 -47.04 -10.46
C HIS A 343 4.83 -48.13 -11.31
N PRO A 344 5.56 -49.18 -11.76
CA PRO A 344 5.37 -49.84 -13.05
C PRO A 344 4.23 -50.87 -13.03
N LEU A 345 3.46 -50.91 -14.11
CA LEU A 345 2.63 -52.07 -14.41
C LEU A 345 3.47 -53.12 -15.13
N LEU A 346 3.53 -54.29 -14.49
CA LEU A 346 3.96 -55.56 -15.04
C LEU A 346 3.29 -55.79 -16.40
N LEU A 347 4.10 -55.95 -17.44
CA LEU A 347 3.71 -56.62 -18.68
C LEU A 347 4.21 -58.06 -18.58
N ASP A 348 3.35 -58.92 -18.05
CA ASP A 348 3.26 -60.30 -18.51
C ASP A 348 2.10 -60.31 -19.52
N GLU A 349 2.41 -60.63 -20.77
CA GLU A 349 1.68 -61.62 -21.59
C GLU A 349 2.24 -61.61 -23.02
N ASN A 350 3.14 -62.56 -23.26
CA ASN A 350 3.10 -63.30 -24.52
C ASN A 350 1.74 -63.98 -24.61
N ILE A 351 1.01 -63.80 -25.72
CA ILE A 351 0.27 -64.85 -26.44
C ILE A 351 -0.14 -64.25 -27.81
N SER A 352 0.29 -64.96 -28.86
CA SER A 352 0.00 -64.84 -30.31
C SER A 352 0.89 -63.92 -31.12
#